data_AF-A0A0N9WGB2-F1
#
_entry.id   AF-A0A0N9WGB2-F1
#
_cell.length_a   1.000
_cell.length_b   1.000
_cell.length_c   1.000
_cell.angle_alpha   90.00
_cell.angle_beta   90.00
_cell.angle_gamma   90.00
#
_symmetry.space_group_name_H-M   'P 1'
#
loop_
_entity.id
_entity.type
_entity.pdbx_description
1 polymer ?
#
loop_
_entity_poly.entity_id
_entity_poly.type
_entity_poly.pdbx_seq_one_letter_code
_entity_poly.pdbx_strand_id
1 'polypeptide(L)'
;MLLEIQILNKIQQQYKELIAHPHKIQNIRRNIPISDFSYDERLFLDDLLLDSEYVNLLLTITFKDLLNNVDIELKDDTTYLEIIKQNPSNFAISKITFNIIDGFLWLNLYFQEDIESLVKNFSEQNQNDKNKKIFFSILSIISILLCVYMISTAHIWSSTLYIYMIIIVGSLSFHYLWNTYVPKSKKRQEAIYNERKFYVQEYLTAHLNNYINDYLRLDEKVKEE
;
A
#
# COMPACT_ATOMS: atom_id res chain seq x y z
N MET A 1 -6.09 8.18 12.09
CA MET A 1 -6.87 9.09 11.23
C MET A 1 -6.16 10.42 10.99
N LEU A 2 -5.82 11.24 11.99
CA LEU A 2 -5.08 12.52 11.76
C LEU A 2 -3.68 12.32 11.14
N LEU A 3 -2.89 11.40 11.68
CA LEU A 3 -1.52 11.12 11.19
C LEU A 3 -1.50 10.56 9.76
N GLU A 4 -2.47 9.72 9.41
CA GLU A 4 -2.64 9.16 8.08
C GLU A 4 -2.89 10.23 7.02
N ILE A 5 -3.81 11.16 7.30
CA ILE A 5 -4.10 12.29 6.40
C ILE A 5 -2.87 13.19 6.25
N GLN A 6 -2.11 13.42 7.32
CA GLN A 6 -0.88 14.21 7.26
C GLN A 6 0.16 13.57 6.33
N ILE A 7 0.36 12.25 6.43
CA ILE A 7 1.32 11.52 5.59
C ILE A 7 0.86 11.50 4.14
N LEU A 8 -0.44 11.28 3.87
CA LEU A 8 -1.00 11.35 2.52
C LEU A 8 -0.79 12.73 1.90
N ASN A 9 -1.09 13.81 2.63
CA ASN A 9 -0.90 15.16 2.14
C ASN A 9 0.58 15.47 1.89
N LYS A 10 1.48 15.00 2.77
CA LYS A 10 2.93 15.14 2.61
C LYS A 10 3.42 14.45 1.33
N ILE A 11 3.01 13.21 1.12
CA ILE A 11 3.30 12.43 -0.10
C ILE A 11 2.84 13.19 -1.35
N GLN A 12 1.59 13.65 -1.35
CA GLN A 12 1.00 14.38 -2.48
C GLN A 12 1.72 15.70 -2.77
N GLN A 13 2.04 16.46 -1.72
CA GLN A 13 2.76 17.72 -1.86
C GLN A 13 4.17 17.48 -2.41
N GLN A 14 4.89 16.50 -1.88
CA GLN A 14 6.23 16.19 -2.31
C GLN A 14 6.24 15.69 -3.76
N TYR A 15 5.23 14.91 -4.17
CA TYR A 15 5.05 14.56 -5.58
C TYR A 15 4.81 15.78 -6.47
N LYS A 16 3.97 16.73 -6.04
CA LYS A 16 3.75 18.00 -6.77
C LYS A 16 5.02 18.83 -6.92
N GLU A 17 5.85 18.88 -5.88
CA GLU A 17 7.12 19.60 -5.90
C GLU A 17 8.12 19.01 -6.89
N LEU A 18 8.04 17.69 -7.19
CA LEU A 18 8.86 17.04 -8.20
C LEU A 18 8.46 17.41 -9.63
N ILE A 19 7.22 17.85 -9.85
CA ILE A 19 6.76 18.34 -11.15
C ILE A 19 7.09 19.84 -11.20
N ALA A 20 8.29 20.16 -11.71
CA ALA A 20 8.93 21.46 -11.53
C ALA A 20 8.11 22.66 -12.07
N HIS A 21 7.17 22.45 -12.98
CA HIS A 21 6.29 23.50 -13.49
C HIS A 21 4.89 22.92 -13.74
N PRO A 22 3.89 23.20 -12.88
CA PRO A 22 2.51 22.85 -13.20
C PRO A 22 2.02 23.84 -14.26
N HIS A 23 2.43 23.64 -15.52
CA HIS A 23 1.69 24.18 -16.64
C HIS A 23 0.21 23.79 -16.46
N LYS A 24 -0.72 24.68 -16.84
CA LYS A 24 -2.16 24.42 -16.75
C LYS A 24 -2.42 23.04 -17.34
N ILE A 25 -2.70 22.06 -16.48
CA ILE A 25 -2.69 20.65 -16.85
C ILE A 25 -3.77 20.45 -17.93
N GLN A 26 -3.32 20.29 -19.17
CA GLN A 26 -4.16 19.98 -20.31
C GLN A 26 -4.20 18.47 -20.46
N ASN A 27 -5.39 17.93 -20.74
CA ASN A 27 -5.55 16.51 -21.02
C ASN A 27 -4.71 16.15 -22.26
N ILE A 28 -3.74 15.25 -22.13
CA ILE A 28 -2.94 14.79 -23.28
C ILE A 28 -3.81 13.88 -24.13
N ARG A 29 -4.10 14.33 -25.35
CA ARG A 29 -4.85 13.54 -26.33
C ARG A 29 -4.14 12.22 -26.66
N ARG A 30 -4.92 11.14 -26.71
CA ARG A 30 -4.45 9.77 -27.00
C ARG A 30 -4.68 9.42 -28.46
N ASN A 31 -3.89 8.47 -28.98
CA ASN A 31 -4.06 7.89 -30.32
C ASN A 31 -4.03 8.87 -31.49
N ILE A 32 -3.57 10.10 -31.27
CA ILE A 32 -3.29 11.07 -32.32
C ILE A 32 -1.77 11.27 -32.46
N PRO A 33 -1.27 11.57 -33.67
CA PRO A 33 0.14 11.87 -33.88
C PRO A 33 0.62 13.00 -32.97
N ILE A 34 1.84 12.89 -32.42
CA ILE A 34 2.44 13.95 -31.60
C ILE A 34 2.63 15.23 -32.44
N SER A 35 2.74 15.11 -33.77
CA SER A 35 2.74 16.25 -34.68
C SER A 35 1.48 17.12 -34.58
N ASP A 36 0.36 16.57 -34.11
CA ASP A 36 -0.92 17.26 -34.09
C ASP A 36 -1.20 17.89 -32.72
N PHE A 37 -0.27 17.76 -31.78
CA PHE A 37 -0.35 18.36 -30.46
C PHE A 37 -0.21 19.88 -30.55
N SER A 38 -0.98 20.58 -29.71
CA SER A 38 -0.83 22.01 -29.48
C SER A 38 0.54 22.31 -28.87
N TYR A 39 0.96 23.57 -28.91
CA TYR A 39 2.21 23.98 -28.27
C TYR A 39 2.24 23.63 -26.77
N ASP A 40 1.13 23.86 -26.06
CA ASP A 40 1.01 23.57 -24.63
C ASP A 40 1.06 22.06 -24.34
N GLU A 41 0.40 21.24 -25.18
CA GLU A 41 0.43 19.77 -25.05
C GLU A 41 1.83 19.21 -25.30
N ARG A 42 2.58 19.79 -26.25
CA ARG A 42 3.96 19.39 -26.51
C ARG A 42 4.89 19.79 -25.38
N LEU A 43 4.77 21.00 -24.84
CA LEU A 43 5.55 21.43 -23.67
C LEU A 43 5.28 20.51 -22.48
N PHE A 44 4.01 20.20 -22.19
CA PHE A 44 3.66 19.31 -21.09
C PHE A 44 4.17 17.88 -21.31
N LEU A 45 4.10 17.36 -22.54
CA LEU A 45 4.69 16.06 -22.88
C LEU A 45 6.22 16.09 -22.74
N ASP A 46 6.86 17.16 -23.20
CA ASP A 46 8.30 17.34 -23.08
C ASP A 46 8.70 17.40 -21.61
N ASP A 47 7.98 18.11 -20.73
CA ASP A 47 8.25 18.15 -19.29
C ASP A 47 8.10 16.77 -18.64
N LEU A 48 7.03 16.03 -18.98
CA LEU A 48 6.84 14.65 -18.51
C LEU A 48 7.99 13.73 -18.93
N LEU A 49 8.57 13.97 -20.11
CA LEU A 49 9.62 13.15 -20.69
C LEU A 49 11.05 13.60 -20.31
N LEU A 50 11.28 14.90 -20.10
CA LEU A 50 12.59 15.56 -19.91
C LEU A 50 12.98 15.76 -18.45
N ASP A 51 12.04 15.90 -17.50
CA ASP A 51 12.36 15.96 -16.06
C ASP A 51 12.65 14.55 -15.49
N SER A 52 13.49 13.83 -16.23
CA SER A 52 13.67 12.39 -16.26
C SER A 52 14.24 11.77 -14.98
N GLU A 53 14.63 12.55 -13.98
CA GLU A 53 15.14 11.99 -12.72
C GLU A 53 14.03 11.66 -11.70
N TYR A 54 12.85 12.30 -11.77
CA TYR A 54 11.86 12.16 -10.70
C TYR A 54 10.41 11.93 -11.14
N VAL A 55 9.95 12.55 -12.24
CA VAL A 55 8.56 12.39 -12.71
C VAL A 55 8.37 11.10 -13.51
N ASN A 56 9.38 10.74 -14.32
CA ASN A 56 9.46 9.43 -14.98
C ASN A 56 9.52 8.26 -14.00
N LEU A 57 9.96 8.50 -12.76
CA LEU A 57 10.13 7.42 -11.80
C LEU A 57 8.79 6.76 -11.42
N LEU A 58 7.65 7.41 -11.65
CA LEU A 58 6.35 6.88 -11.22
C LEU A 58 5.39 6.63 -12.39
N LEU A 59 5.77 6.98 -13.60
CA LEU A 59 4.92 6.89 -14.78
C LEU A 59 5.55 5.98 -15.83
N THR A 60 4.70 5.22 -16.51
CA THR A 60 5.06 4.48 -17.72
C THR A 60 4.24 5.06 -18.86
N ILE A 61 4.94 5.52 -19.90
CA ILE A 61 4.33 6.07 -21.10
C ILE A 61 4.52 5.07 -22.23
N THR A 62 3.40 4.63 -22.81
CA THR A 62 3.37 3.73 -23.97
C THR A 62 3.05 4.53 -25.22
N PHE A 63 3.97 4.51 -26.17
CA PHE A 63 3.80 5.08 -27.50
C PHE A 63 3.39 4.00 -28.47
N LYS A 64 2.51 4.34 -29.42
CA LYS A 64 2.16 3.50 -30.55
C LYS A 64 2.89 4.03 -31.78
N ASP A 65 3.71 3.17 -32.39
CA ASP A 65 4.24 3.41 -33.73
C ASP A 65 3.10 3.22 -34.73
N LEU A 66 2.70 4.31 -35.40
CA LEU A 66 1.61 4.33 -36.37
C LEU A 66 1.98 3.63 -37.68
N LEU A 67 3.27 3.51 -38.01
CA LEU A 67 3.74 2.84 -39.23
C LEU A 67 3.78 1.32 -39.04
N ASN A 68 4.35 0.88 -37.93
CA ASN A 68 4.56 -0.54 -37.64
C ASN A 68 3.43 -1.16 -36.79
N ASN A 69 2.53 -0.33 -36.25
CA ASN A 69 1.45 -0.72 -35.35
C ASN A 69 1.95 -1.52 -34.13
N VAL A 70 3.09 -1.09 -33.58
CA VAL A 70 3.74 -1.68 -32.40
C VAL A 70 3.70 -0.68 -31.25
N ASP A 71 3.43 -1.18 -30.05
CA ASP A 71 3.50 -0.39 -28.82
C ASP A 71 4.92 -0.45 -28.24
N ILE A 72 5.46 0.72 -27.89
CA ILE A 72 6.79 0.95 -27.35
C ILE A 72 6.63 1.59 -25.98
N GLU A 73 7.10 0.91 -24.94
CA GLU A 73 7.12 1.44 -23.58
C GLU A 73 8.43 2.19 -23.33
N LEU A 74 8.34 3.48 -22.98
CA LEU A 74 9.48 4.22 -22.47
C LEU A 74 9.56 3.99 -20.97
N LYS A 75 10.54 3.16 -20.56
CA LYS A 75 10.85 2.93 -19.15
C LYS A 75 12.23 3.43 -18.75
N ASP A 76 13.25 3.21 -19.60
CA ASP A 76 14.64 3.62 -19.31
C ASP A 76 15.49 3.93 -20.56
N ASP A 77 14.94 3.76 -21.77
CA ASP A 77 15.73 3.79 -23.01
C ASP A 77 15.63 5.16 -23.70
N THR A 78 16.65 6.00 -23.50
CA THR A 78 16.78 7.33 -24.12
C THR A 78 16.81 7.26 -25.65
N THR A 79 17.17 6.12 -26.22
CA THR A 79 17.26 5.92 -27.67
C THR A 79 15.90 6.05 -28.36
N TYR A 80 14.86 5.46 -27.78
CA TYR A 80 13.50 5.56 -28.32
C TYR A 80 12.92 6.96 -28.17
N LEU A 81 13.27 7.67 -27.09
CA LEU A 81 12.89 9.05 -26.86
C LEU A 81 13.44 9.97 -27.98
N GLU A 82 14.71 9.77 -28.37
CA GLU A 82 15.30 10.51 -29.49
C GLU A 82 14.62 10.19 -30.83
N ILE A 83 14.29 8.93 -31.08
CA ILE A 83 13.57 8.50 -32.29
C ILE A 83 12.18 9.15 -32.38
N ILE A 84 11.46 9.21 -31.25
CA ILE A 84 10.13 9.85 -31.16
C ILE A 84 10.25 11.36 -31.43
N LYS A 85 11.26 12.02 -30.86
CA LYS A 85 11.51 13.45 -31.09
C LYS A 85 11.89 13.76 -32.54
N GLN A 86 12.60 12.86 -33.21
CA GLN A 86 12.97 13.03 -34.62
C GLN A 86 11.79 12.79 -35.57
N ASN A 87 10.84 11.92 -35.22
CA ASN A 87 9.71 11.55 -36.08
C ASN A 87 8.34 11.63 -35.36
N PRO A 88 7.93 12.80 -34.82
CA PRO A 88 6.73 12.92 -33.99
C PRO A 88 5.43 12.58 -34.73
N SER A 89 5.41 12.64 -36.07
CA SER A 89 4.25 12.25 -36.89
C SER A 89 3.99 10.74 -36.90
N ASN A 90 5.01 9.92 -36.61
CA ASN A 90 4.90 8.47 -36.67
C ASN A 90 4.47 7.86 -35.33
N PHE A 91 4.44 8.64 -34.26
CA PHE A 91 4.15 8.15 -32.93
C PHE A 91 2.92 8.84 -32.34
N ALA A 92 2.12 8.06 -31.64
CA ALA A 92 1.00 8.55 -30.85
C ALA A 92 1.12 8.03 -29.41
N ILE A 93 0.61 8.76 -28.43
CA ILE A 93 0.54 8.24 -27.06
C ILE A 93 -0.66 7.29 -26.98
N SER A 94 -0.37 6.02 -26.71
CA SER A 94 -1.37 4.98 -26.50
C SER A 94 -1.89 5.04 -25.06
N LYS A 95 -0.96 5.07 -24.09
CA LYS A 95 -1.28 4.98 -22.67
C LYS A 95 -0.27 5.75 -21.82
N ILE A 96 -0.75 6.30 -20.71
CA ILE A 96 0.11 6.75 -19.60
C ILE A 96 -0.45 6.12 -18.34
N THR A 97 0.38 5.37 -17.60
CA THR A 97 -0.03 4.70 -16.37
C THR A 97 0.95 4.92 -15.25
N PHE A 98 0.44 4.93 -14.03
CA PHE A 98 1.28 4.83 -12.85
C PHE A 98 1.96 3.46 -12.73
N ASN A 99 3.27 3.43 -12.53
CA ASN A 99 3.99 2.21 -12.22
C ASN A 99 3.93 1.94 -10.70
N ILE A 100 3.12 0.96 -10.33
CA ILE A 100 2.93 0.56 -8.93
C ILE A 100 4.26 0.15 -8.28
N ILE A 101 5.13 -0.57 -9.00
CA ILE A 101 6.40 -1.06 -8.45
C ILE A 101 7.31 0.11 -8.06
N ASP A 102 7.42 1.09 -8.95
CA ASP A 102 8.28 2.24 -8.70
C ASP A 102 7.66 3.16 -7.64
N GLY A 103 6.33 3.24 -7.59
CA GLY A 103 5.57 3.85 -6.48
C GLY A 103 5.91 3.25 -5.13
N PHE A 104 5.95 1.92 -5.05
CA PHE A 104 6.37 1.21 -3.85
C PHE A 104 7.82 1.53 -3.47
N LEU A 105 8.73 1.54 -4.44
CA LEU A 105 10.14 1.85 -4.21
C LEU A 105 10.33 3.28 -3.73
N TRP A 106 9.68 4.23 -4.38
CA TRP A 106 9.72 5.64 -4.02
C TRP A 106 9.20 5.88 -2.60
N LEU A 107 8.05 5.29 -2.24
CA LEU A 107 7.53 5.38 -0.87
C LEU A 107 8.47 4.74 0.15
N ASN A 108 9.09 3.60 -0.18
CA ASN A 108 10.03 2.94 0.72
C ASN A 108 11.34 3.72 0.90
N LEU A 109 11.79 4.47 -0.12
CA LEU A 109 13.02 5.26 -0.04
C LEU A 109 12.81 6.60 0.69
N TYR A 110 11.72 7.30 0.42
CA TYR A 110 11.53 8.68 0.89
C TYR A 110 10.61 8.81 2.10
N PHE A 111 9.76 7.82 2.38
CA PHE A 111 8.74 7.87 3.43
C PHE A 111 8.83 6.70 4.41
N GLN A 112 9.99 6.06 4.53
CA GLN A 112 10.18 4.90 5.40
C GLN A 112 9.75 5.20 6.84
N GLU A 113 10.18 6.32 7.40
CA GLU A 113 9.86 6.72 8.78
C GLU A 113 8.36 6.96 8.97
N ASP A 114 7.71 7.58 7.99
CA ASP A 114 6.27 7.84 8.00
C ASP A 114 5.48 6.53 7.96
N ILE A 115 5.87 5.58 7.11
CA ILE A 115 5.30 4.23 7.04
C ILE A 115 5.46 3.51 8.39
N GLU A 116 6.65 3.55 8.98
CA GLU A 116 6.90 2.92 10.28
C GLU A 116 6.06 3.54 11.39
N SER A 117 5.85 4.86 11.35
CA SER A 117 4.98 5.57 12.30
C SER A 117 3.51 5.16 12.17
N LEU A 118 3.02 4.92 10.94
CA LEU A 118 1.67 4.40 10.68
C LEU A 118 1.50 2.99 11.23
N VAL A 119 2.44 2.09 10.91
CA VAL A 119 2.40 0.70 11.40
C VAL A 119 2.39 0.65 12.93
N LYS A 120 3.16 1.51 13.59
CA LYS A 120 3.18 1.63 15.05
C LYS A 120 1.86 2.16 15.61
N ASN A 121 1.28 3.20 15.03
CA ASN A 121 -0.03 3.73 15.46
C ASN A 121 -1.15 2.69 15.36
N PHE A 122 -1.19 1.91 14.27
CA PHE A 122 -2.14 0.79 14.14
C PHE A 122 -1.87 -0.33 15.15
N SER A 123 -0.62 -0.50 15.60
CA SER A 123 -0.28 -1.47 16.64
C SER A 123 -0.68 -1.01 18.05
N GLU A 124 -0.60 0.30 18.33
CA GLU A 124 -0.95 0.89 19.63
C GLU A 124 -2.44 0.97 19.87
N GLN A 125 -3.27 1.04 18.82
CA GLN A 125 -4.72 0.95 18.94
C GLN A 125 -5.18 -0.39 19.57
N ASN A 126 -4.36 -1.44 19.46
CA ASN A 126 -4.55 -2.72 20.16
C ASN A 126 -4.09 -2.69 21.63
N GLN A 127 -3.55 -1.60 22.17
CA GLN A 127 -3.24 -1.50 23.61
C GLN A 127 -4.49 -1.51 24.49
N ASN A 128 -5.67 -1.16 23.94
CA ASN A 128 -6.95 -1.43 24.61
C ASN A 128 -7.21 -2.93 24.85
N ASP A 129 -6.51 -3.82 24.14
CA ASP A 129 -6.50 -5.25 24.45
C ASP A 129 -5.62 -5.60 25.65
N LYS A 130 -4.74 -4.72 26.14
CA LYS A 130 -3.88 -5.04 27.30
C LYS A 130 -4.70 -5.20 28.58
N ASN A 131 -5.68 -4.33 28.81
CA ASN A 131 -6.59 -4.44 29.96
C ASN A 131 -7.51 -5.66 29.83
N LYS A 132 -8.02 -5.94 28.62
CA LYS A 132 -8.80 -7.16 28.34
C LYS A 132 -7.95 -8.42 28.51
N LYS A 133 -6.70 -8.41 28.03
CA LYS A 133 -5.74 -9.51 28.15
C LYS A 133 -5.44 -9.82 29.61
N ILE A 134 -5.23 -8.80 30.44
CA ILE A 134 -5.04 -8.98 31.89
C ILE A 134 -6.31 -9.57 32.52
N PHE A 135 -7.49 -9.02 32.21
CA PHE A 135 -8.77 -9.50 32.73
C PHE A 135 -9.04 -10.98 32.38
N PHE A 136 -8.90 -11.36 31.11
CA PHE A 136 -9.08 -12.75 30.67
C PHE A 136 -7.99 -13.69 31.20
N SER A 137 -6.76 -13.18 31.41
CA SER A 137 -5.71 -13.97 32.05
C SER A 137 -6.07 -14.28 33.51
N ILE A 138 -6.54 -13.28 34.27
CA ILE A 138 -7.03 -13.48 35.65
C ILE A 138 -8.21 -14.47 35.66
N LEU A 139 -9.17 -14.32 34.75
CA LEU A 139 -10.32 -15.22 34.62
C LEU A 139 -9.89 -16.67 34.32
N SER A 140 -8.89 -16.86 33.45
CA SER A 140 -8.36 -18.19 33.12
C SER A 140 -7.62 -18.83 34.31
N ILE A 141 -6.91 -18.04 35.13
CA ILE A 141 -6.26 -18.52 36.35
C ILE A 141 -7.32 -18.95 37.38
N ILE A 142 -8.35 -18.12 37.58
CA ILE A 142 -9.49 -18.45 38.47
C ILE A 142 -10.19 -19.74 38.00
N SER A 143 -10.40 -19.88 36.70
CA SER A 143 -10.98 -21.07 36.08
C SER A 143 -10.16 -22.35 36.36
N ILE A 144 -8.84 -22.27 36.22
CA ILE A 144 -7.93 -23.40 36.52
C ILE A 144 -7.96 -23.74 38.01
N LEU A 145 -7.92 -22.74 38.90
CA LEU A 145 -8.01 -22.95 40.34
C LEU A 145 -9.34 -23.60 40.75
N LEU A 146 -10.46 -23.15 40.15
CA LEU A 146 -11.77 -23.76 40.32
C LEU A 146 -11.78 -25.21 39.82
N CYS A 147 -11.19 -25.51 38.66
CA CYS A 147 -11.08 -26.88 38.16
C CYS A 147 -10.29 -27.77 39.11
N VAL A 148 -9.16 -27.31 39.63
CA VAL A 148 -8.32 -28.06 40.59
C VAL A 148 -9.06 -28.30 41.91
N TYR A 149 -9.77 -27.28 42.41
CA TYR A 149 -10.59 -27.40 43.62
C TYR A 149 -11.77 -28.36 43.45
N MET A 150 -12.43 -28.31 42.30
CA MET A 150 -13.53 -29.21 41.95
C MET A 150 -13.05 -30.66 41.83
N ILE A 151 -11.86 -30.89 41.27
CA ILE A 151 -11.23 -32.22 41.24
C ILE A 151 -10.89 -32.71 42.66
N SER A 152 -10.37 -31.85 43.54
CA SER A 152 -9.95 -32.25 44.89
C SER A 152 -11.12 -32.53 45.84
N THR A 153 -12.29 -31.94 45.56
CA THR A 153 -13.51 -32.10 46.36
C THR A 153 -14.52 -33.07 45.74
N ALA A 154 -14.28 -33.53 44.51
CA ALA A 154 -15.13 -34.50 43.84
C ALA A 154 -15.07 -35.87 44.56
N HIS A 155 -16.04 -36.13 45.44
CA HIS A 155 -16.32 -37.49 45.88
C HIS A 155 -16.73 -38.32 44.65
N ILE A 156 -16.28 -39.58 44.63
CA ILE A 156 -16.20 -40.59 43.54
C ILE A 156 -17.51 -40.87 42.75
N TRP A 157 -18.56 -40.06 42.89
CA TRP A 157 -19.90 -40.22 42.29
C TRP A 157 -20.32 -39.07 41.37
N SER A 158 -19.38 -38.29 40.81
CA SER A 158 -19.73 -37.28 39.81
C SER A 158 -19.90 -37.92 38.42
N SER A 159 -21.02 -37.62 37.74
CA SER A 159 -21.29 -38.17 36.40
C SER A 159 -20.14 -37.91 35.45
N THR A 160 -19.87 -38.84 34.53
CA THR A 160 -18.79 -38.72 33.51
C THR A 160 -18.79 -37.38 32.78
N LEU A 161 -19.98 -36.78 32.55
CA LEU A 161 -20.14 -35.46 31.93
C LEU A 161 -19.49 -34.33 32.73
N TYR A 162 -19.51 -34.40 34.06
CA TYR A 162 -18.89 -33.41 34.95
C TYR A 162 -17.36 -33.40 34.79
N ILE A 163 -16.75 -34.58 34.69
CA ILE A 163 -15.30 -34.74 34.48
C ILE A 163 -14.90 -34.19 33.10
N TYR A 164 -15.69 -34.47 32.05
CA TYR A 164 -15.42 -33.92 30.72
C TYR A 164 -15.49 -32.39 30.68
N MET A 165 -16.47 -31.79 31.35
CA MET A 165 -16.58 -30.32 31.44
C MET A 165 -15.35 -29.69 32.10
N ILE A 166 -14.85 -30.28 33.18
CA ILE A 166 -13.64 -29.80 33.86
C ILE A 166 -12.41 -29.89 32.94
N ILE A 167 -12.25 -31.01 32.22
CA ILE A 167 -11.13 -31.18 31.28
C ILE A 167 -11.21 -30.15 30.15
N ILE A 168 -12.38 -29.96 29.54
CA ILE A 168 -12.55 -29.00 28.43
C ILE A 168 -12.26 -27.57 28.90
N VAL A 169 -12.83 -27.16 30.03
CA VAL A 169 -12.65 -25.80 30.59
C VAL A 169 -11.20 -25.58 31.02
N GLY A 170 -10.58 -26.57 31.67
CA GLY A 170 -9.17 -26.53 32.07
C GLY A 170 -8.24 -26.46 30.86
N SER A 171 -8.45 -27.28 29.83
CA SER A 171 -7.66 -27.26 28.60
C SER A 171 -7.81 -25.96 27.81
N LEU A 172 -9.02 -25.39 27.72
CA LEU A 172 -9.25 -24.09 27.08
C LEU A 172 -8.54 -22.96 27.84
N SER A 173 -8.63 -22.96 29.17
CA SER A 173 -7.99 -21.95 30.02
C SER A 173 -6.46 -22.04 29.92
N PHE A 174 -5.92 -23.26 29.91
CA PHE A 174 -4.48 -23.50 29.73
C PHE A 174 -4.02 -23.10 28.32
N HIS A 175 -4.78 -23.46 27.28
CA HIS A 175 -4.51 -23.06 25.90
C HIS A 175 -4.50 -21.54 25.74
N TYR A 176 -5.44 -20.84 26.38
CA TYR A 176 -5.48 -19.39 26.40
C TYR A 176 -4.22 -18.80 27.04
N LEU A 177 -3.82 -19.24 28.23
CA LEU A 177 -2.60 -18.78 28.91
C LEU A 177 -1.35 -19.08 28.08
N TRP A 178 -1.26 -20.28 27.50
CA TRP A 178 -0.15 -20.68 26.64
C TRP A 178 -0.02 -19.72 25.44
N ASN A 179 -1.10 -19.48 24.69
CA ASN A 179 -1.06 -18.53 23.56
C ASN A 179 -0.81 -17.07 23.98
N THR A 180 -1.15 -16.73 25.22
CA THR A 180 -1.09 -15.36 25.76
C THR A 180 0.31 -14.99 26.28
N TYR A 181 1.00 -15.94 26.89
CA TYR A 181 2.27 -15.75 27.61
C TYR A 181 3.45 -16.48 27.01
N VAL A 182 3.25 -17.49 26.15
CA VAL A 182 4.36 -18.00 25.36
C VAL A 182 4.79 -16.88 24.42
N PRO A 183 6.05 -16.40 24.53
CA PRO A 183 6.51 -15.33 23.67
C PRO A 183 6.37 -15.81 22.24
N LYS A 184 5.53 -15.13 21.45
CA LYS A 184 5.59 -15.25 19.99
C LYS A 184 7.04 -15.00 19.63
N SER A 185 7.70 -15.98 19.00
CA SER A 185 9.11 -15.88 18.65
C SER A 185 9.40 -14.54 17.98
N LYS A 186 10.58 -13.95 18.22
CA LYS A 186 10.97 -12.68 17.59
C LYS A 186 10.69 -12.71 16.06
N LYS A 187 11.00 -13.84 15.42
CA LYS A 187 10.68 -14.13 14.01
C LYS A 187 9.21 -13.94 13.64
N ARG A 188 8.27 -14.40 14.48
CA ARG A 188 6.83 -14.25 14.22
C ARG A 188 6.35 -12.81 14.40
N GLN A 189 6.91 -12.09 15.38
CA GLN A 189 6.57 -10.67 15.59
C GLN A 189 7.08 -9.80 14.44
N GLU A 190 8.29 -10.07 13.99
CA GLU A 190 8.91 -9.42 12.83
C GLU A 190 8.14 -9.73 11.53
N ALA A 191 7.70 -10.98 11.34
CA ALA A 191 6.86 -11.33 10.19
C ALA A 191 5.53 -10.55 10.17
N ILE A 192 4.83 -10.47 11.30
CA ILE A 192 3.57 -9.70 11.41
C ILE A 192 3.82 -8.20 11.20
N TYR A 193 4.95 -7.68 11.70
CA TYR A 193 5.32 -6.28 11.48
C TYR A 193 5.57 -6.00 9.99
N ASN A 194 6.35 -6.85 9.33
CA ASN A 194 6.66 -6.71 7.91
C ASN A 194 5.42 -6.85 7.02
N GLU A 195 4.51 -7.76 7.36
CA GLU A 195 3.21 -7.90 6.69
C GLU A 195 2.38 -6.61 6.80
N ARG A 196 2.31 -6.02 8.00
CA ARG A 196 1.63 -4.72 8.18
C ARG A 196 2.31 -3.59 7.44
N LYS A 197 3.64 -3.55 7.46
CA LYS A 197 4.43 -2.57 6.70
C LYS A 197 4.09 -2.65 5.21
N PHE A 198 4.02 -3.86 4.68
CA PHE A 198 3.63 -4.10 3.28
C PHE A 198 2.22 -3.58 2.99
N TYR A 199 1.22 -3.89 3.83
CA TYR A 199 -0.15 -3.39 3.64
C TYR A 199 -0.26 -1.86 3.71
N VAL A 200 0.48 -1.21 4.63
CA VAL A 200 0.51 0.25 4.70
C VAL A 200 1.14 0.84 3.44
N GLN A 201 2.22 0.24 2.94
CA GLN A 201 2.84 0.66 1.68
C GLN A 201 1.88 0.49 0.51
N GLU A 202 1.22 -0.66 0.38
CA GLU A 202 0.23 -0.91 -0.66
C GLU A 202 -0.89 0.13 -0.66
N TYR A 203 -1.41 0.44 0.54
CA TYR A 203 -2.42 1.46 0.74
C TYR A 203 -1.95 2.84 0.28
N LEU A 204 -0.77 3.28 0.72
CA LEU A 204 -0.21 4.58 0.34
C LEU A 204 0.08 4.66 -1.16
N THR A 205 0.59 3.58 -1.77
CA THR A 205 0.84 3.50 -3.21
C THR A 205 -0.47 3.62 -4.00
N ALA A 206 -1.53 2.95 -3.55
CA ALA A 206 -2.85 3.04 -4.20
C ALA A 206 -3.42 4.47 -4.12
N HIS A 207 -3.26 5.14 -2.98
CA HIS A 207 -3.65 6.54 -2.83
C HIS A 207 -2.84 7.48 -3.72
N LEU A 208 -1.53 7.25 -3.84
CA LEU A 208 -0.67 8.00 -4.74
C LEU A 208 -1.08 7.78 -6.21
N ASN A 209 -1.36 6.55 -6.62
CA ASN A 209 -1.85 6.23 -7.95
C ASN A 209 -3.14 7.01 -8.28
N ASN A 210 -4.15 6.94 -7.40
CA ASN A 210 -5.41 7.67 -7.59
C ASN A 210 -5.16 9.18 -7.71
N TYR A 211 -4.33 9.73 -6.82
CA TYR A 211 -3.98 11.14 -6.85
C TYR A 211 -3.32 11.55 -8.16
N ILE A 212 -2.37 10.77 -8.66
CA ILE A 212 -1.63 11.05 -9.89
C ILE A 212 -2.56 10.95 -11.10
N ASN A 213 -3.41 9.93 -11.16
CA ASN A 213 -4.40 9.78 -12.22
C ASN A 213 -5.33 11.00 -12.30
N ASP A 214 -5.80 11.48 -11.16
CA ASP A 214 -6.67 12.66 -11.07
C ASP A 214 -5.90 13.95 -11.37
N TYR A 215 -4.68 14.09 -10.84
CA TYR A 215 -3.86 15.28 -10.98
C TYR A 215 -3.38 15.49 -12.42
N LEU A 216 -2.87 14.43 -13.06
CA LEU A 216 -2.35 14.46 -14.43
C LEU A 216 -3.41 14.11 -15.49
N ARG A 217 -4.64 13.76 -15.09
CA ARG A 217 -5.75 13.35 -15.98
C ARG A 217 -5.36 12.21 -16.93
N LEU A 218 -4.70 11.18 -16.41
CA LEU A 218 -4.10 10.13 -17.25
C LEU A 218 -5.11 9.36 -18.12
N ASP A 219 -6.37 9.27 -17.66
CA ASP A 219 -7.45 8.48 -18.28
C ASP A 219 -8.77 9.28 -18.47
N GLU A 220 -8.71 10.61 -18.63
CA GLU A 220 -9.90 11.31 -19.14
C GLU A 220 -10.10 10.92 -20.61
N LYS A 221 -10.86 9.84 -20.84
CA LYS A 221 -11.45 9.53 -22.14
C LYS A 221 -12.15 10.80 -22.61
N VAL A 222 -11.58 11.45 -23.62
CA VAL A 222 -12.30 12.46 -24.40
C VAL A 222 -13.59 11.78 -24.81
N LYS A 223 -14.72 12.24 -24.26
CA LYS A 223 -16.02 11.83 -24.75
C LYS A 223 -16.03 12.23 -26.21
N GLU A 224 -16.07 11.25 -27.10
CA GLU A 224 -16.35 11.46 -28.51
C GLU A 224 -17.72 12.17 -28.56
N GLU A 225 -17.71 13.47 -28.87
CA GLU A 225 -18.87 14.23 -29.33
C GLU A 225 -19.01 14.08 -30.85
#